data_AF-A0AAV5YYL6-F1
#
_entry.id   AF-A0AAV5YYL6-F1
#
_cell.length_a   1.000
_cell.length_b   1.000
_cell.length_c   1.000
_cell.angle_alpha   90.00
_cell.angle_beta   90.00
_cell.angle_gamma   90.00
#
_symmetry.space_group_name_H-M   'P 1'
#
loop_
_entity.id
_entity.type
_entity.pdbx_description
1 polymer ?
#
loop_
_entity_poly.entity_id
_entity_poly.type
_entity_poly.pdbx_seq_one_letter_code
_entity_poly.pdbx_strand_id
1 'polypeptide(L)'
;MRRRAFLKTGMGVAATAAGGGLARPWRSAGAAQAEEVRWRTFEVVTRAEVTNPAGPTRVWIPLPMQPDTDYLKSLGQSWSGNAATTHIVRDDKYGAAILYAAWPATEKAPAVQVTTRFATRDRMVDVAKPGGNPTPEDRSTLNQYRDSTKLIRTDGIVKKTAQQITKGADGDVEKARAIYEW
;
A
#
# COMPACT_ATOMS: atom_id res chain seq x y z
N MET A 1 -20.23 -17.61 -4.56
CA MET A 1 -18.96 -18.26 -4.17
C MET A 1 -18.34 -17.52 -2.99
N ARG A 2 -18.35 -18.14 -1.80
CA ARG A 2 -17.87 -17.58 -0.52
C ARG A 2 -16.37 -17.79 -0.38
N ARG A 3 -15.58 -16.82 -0.83
CA ARG A 3 -14.10 -16.80 -0.78
C ARG A 3 -13.56 -16.95 0.66
N ARG A 4 -14.37 -16.59 1.67
CA ARG A 4 -14.04 -16.62 3.10
C ARG A 4 -14.26 -17.99 3.78
N ALA A 5 -14.92 -18.96 3.13
CA ALA A 5 -15.11 -20.29 3.71
C ALA A 5 -13.84 -21.16 3.59
N PHE A 6 -13.05 -20.97 2.53
CA PHE A 6 -11.83 -21.74 2.29
C PHE A 6 -10.77 -21.54 3.38
N LEU A 7 -10.59 -20.31 3.86
CA LEU A 7 -9.66 -20.00 4.96
C LEU A 7 -10.12 -20.52 6.33
N LYS A 8 -11.42 -20.80 6.52
CA LYS A 8 -11.95 -21.32 7.78
C LYS A 8 -11.92 -22.86 7.87
N THR A 9 -11.70 -23.56 6.76
CA THR A 9 -11.79 -25.03 6.72
C THR A 9 -10.43 -25.73 6.91
N GLY A 10 -9.37 -24.97 7.25
CA GLY A 10 -8.04 -25.53 7.53
C GLY A 10 -7.82 -26.06 8.94
N MET A 11 -8.81 -26.00 9.84
CA MET A 11 -8.73 -26.61 11.17
C MET A 11 -9.46 -27.95 11.17
N GLY A 12 -8.73 -29.02 10.83
CA GLY A 12 -9.21 -30.39 10.89
C GLY A 12 -8.19 -31.33 11.52
N VAL A 13 -8.36 -31.57 12.83
CA VAL A 13 -8.10 -32.81 13.59
C VAL A 13 -6.67 -33.35 13.67
N ALA A 14 -6.05 -33.18 14.84
CA ALA A 14 -5.14 -34.19 15.40
C ALA A 14 -5.62 -34.53 16.82
N ALA A 15 -5.70 -35.83 17.08
CA ALA A 15 -6.36 -36.45 18.22
C ALA A 15 -5.71 -36.17 19.58
N THR A 16 -6.52 -36.36 20.60
CA THR A 16 -6.23 -36.31 22.05
C THR A 16 -5.02 -37.13 22.47
N ALA A 17 -4.12 -36.52 23.24
CA ALA A 17 -3.36 -37.18 24.29
C ALA A 17 -3.38 -36.29 25.54
N ALA A 18 -3.91 -36.83 26.63
CA ALA A 18 -3.97 -36.22 27.94
C ALA A 18 -2.56 -36.06 28.54
N GLY A 19 -2.31 -34.95 29.25
CA GLY A 19 -1.10 -34.74 30.05
C GLY A 19 -0.96 -33.28 30.44
N GLY A 20 -1.16 -32.97 31.71
CA GLY A 20 -1.17 -31.60 32.23
C GLY A 20 0.16 -30.86 32.09
N GLY A 21 0.08 -29.53 32.18
CA GLY A 21 1.23 -28.67 32.39
C GLY A 21 1.37 -27.54 31.37
N LEU A 22 0.99 -26.34 31.80
CA LEU A 22 1.41 -25.04 31.28
C LEU A 22 1.01 -24.76 29.81
N ALA A 23 -0.23 -24.32 29.63
CA ALA A 23 -0.58 -23.43 28.52
C ALA A 23 0.31 -22.19 28.61
N ARG A 24 1.43 -22.19 27.90
CA ARG A 24 2.18 -20.97 27.64
C ARG A 24 1.27 -20.11 26.77
N PRO A 25 0.77 -18.96 27.25
CA PRO A 25 0.09 -18.05 26.35
C PRO A 25 1.07 -17.74 25.22
N TRP A 26 0.60 -17.88 23.98
CA TRP A 26 1.31 -17.40 22.81
C TRP A 26 1.45 -15.89 23.01
N ARG A 27 2.56 -15.49 23.64
CA ARG A 27 2.97 -14.09 23.67
C ARG A 27 3.22 -13.77 22.21
N SER A 28 2.30 -13.03 21.60
CA SER A 28 2.62 -12.23 20.44
C SER A 28 3.88 -11.46 20.83
N ALA A 29 5.00 -11.74 20.18
CA ALA A 29 6.24 -10.98 20.27
C ALA A 29 6.04 -9.62 19.57
N GLY A 30 5.02 -8.87 20.01
CA GLY A 30 4.51 -7.66 19.37
C GLY A 30 4.17 -6.56 20.35
N ALA A 31 4.51 -6.71 21.64
CA ALA A 31 4.83 -5.55 22.45
C ALA A 31 6.29 -5.21 22.15
N ALA A 32 6.52 -4.60 20.97
CA ALA A 32 7.82 -4.04 20.65
C ALA A 32 8.16 -3.06 21.78
N GLN A 33 9.16 -3.40 22.59
CA GLN A 33 10.02 -2.41 23.21
C GLN A 33 10.35 -1.40 22.10
N ALA A 34 10.29 -0.10 22.40
CA ALA A 34 10.59 0.94 21.43
C ALA A 34 11.98 0.67 20.83
N GLU A 35 12.03 -0.07 19.71
CA GLU A 35 13.22 -0.19 18.90
C GLU A 35 13.53 1.25 18.50
N GLU A 36 14.77 1.69 18.73
CA GLU A 36 15.26 2.92 18.11
C GLU A 36 14.79 2.91 16.66
N VAL A 37 14.08 3.97 16.26
CA VAL A 37 13.46 4.06 14.93
C VAL A 37 14.60 4.19 13.91
N ARG A 38 15.14 3.05 13.49
CA ARG A 38 16.26 2.95 12.55
C ARG A 38 15.73 3.02 11.13
N TRP A 39 16.39 3.84 10.32
CA TRP A 39 16.18 3.82 8.88
C TRP A 39 16.67 2.49 8.30
N ARG A 40 15.83 1.82 7.52
CA ARG A 40 16.15 0.62 6.77
C ARG A 40 16.22 0.98 5.29
N THR A 41 17.30 0.57 4.63
CA THR A 41 17.50 0.81 3.19
C THR A 41 17.04 -0.38 2.39
N PHE A 42 16.31 -0.12 1.32
CA PHE A 42 15.81 -1.12 0.38
C PHE A 42 16.27 -0.80 -1.04
N GLU A 43 16.50 -1.85 -1.81
CA GLU A 43 16.60 -1.80 -3.26
C GLU A 43 15.45 -2.62 -3.84
N VAL A 44 14.68 -2.03 -4.74
CA VAL A 44 13.59 -2.70 -5.46
C VAL A 44 13.90 -2.66 -6.94
N VAL A 45 13.97 -3.85 -7.54
CA VAL A 45 14.14 -4.04 -8.98
C VAL A 45 12.79 -4.46 -9.57
N THR A 46 12.22 -3.61 -10.42
CA THR A 46 10.99 -3.89 -11.15
C THR A 46 11.33 -4.14 -12.61
N ARG A 47 10.95 -5.31 -13.15
CA ARG A 47 11.13 -5.65 -14.55
C ARG A 47 9.79 -5.80 -15.23
N ALA A 48 9.61 -5.11 -16.36
CA ALA A 48 8.43 -5.21 -17.20
C ALA A 48 8.85 -5.74 -18.58
N GLU A 49 8.21 -6.83 -19.00
CA GLU A 49 8.39 -7.45 -20.31
C GLU A 49 7.02 -7.60 -20.95
N VAL A 50 6.83 -7.00 -22.12
CA VAL A 50 5.55 -7.07 -22.83
C VAL A 50 5.62 -8.22 -23.83
N THR A 51 4.85 -9.27 -23.55
CA THR A 51 4.71 -10.40 -24.47
C THR A 51 3.68 -10.09 -25.55
N ASN A 52 3.95 -10.53 -26.77
CA ASN A 52 3.07 -10.35 -27.93
C ASN A 52 2.66 -8.88 -28.16
N PRO A 53 3.61 -7.92 -28.27
CA PRO A 53 3.28 -6.53 -28.48
C PRO A 53 2.55 -6.32 -29.81
N ALA A 54 1.46 -5.54 -29.78
CA ALA A 54 0.70 -5.16 -30.96
C ALA A 54 0.75 -3.64 -31.11
N GLY A 55 1.51 -3.17 -32.11
CA GLY A 55 1.70 -1.74 -32.35
C GLY A 55 2.63 -1.07 -31.33
N PRO A 56 2.64 0.28 -31.27
CA PRO A 56 3.45 1.02 -30.32
C PRO A 56 3.15 0.61 -28.88
N THR A 57 4.18 0.27 -28.12
CA THR A 57 4.04 -0.21 -26.75
C THR A 57 4.50 0.86 -25.76
N ARG A 58 3.79 0.98 -24.64
CA ARG A 58 4.09 1.92 -23.55
C ARG A 58 3.86 1.25 -22.21
N VAL A 59 4.75 1.50 -21.25
CA VAL A 59 4.53 1.11 -19.85
C VAL A 59 4.79 2.27 -18.92
N TRP A 60 4.10 2.23 -17.78
CA TRP A 60 4.17 3.19 -16.69
C TRP A 60 4.55 2.43 -15.43
N ILE A 61 5.75 2.66 -14.91
CA ILE A 61 6.29 1.96 -13.73
C ILE A 61 6.31 2.94 -12.56
N PRO A 62 5.53 2.70 -11.49
CA PRO A 62 5.54 3.56 -10.31
C PRO A 62 6.94 3.63 -9.69
N LEU A 63 7.32 4.82 -9.26
CA LEU A 63 8.54 5.07 -8.51
C LEU A 63 8.19 5.28 -7.02
N PRO A 64 9.16 5.12 -6.10
CA PRO A 64 8.98 5.48 -4.71
C PRO A 64 8.44 6.90 -4.54
N MET A 65 7.70 7.13 -3.46
CA MET A 65 7.09 8.42 -3.14
C MET A 65 8.13 9.55 -3.16
N GLN A 66 7.71 10.69 -3.71
CA GLN A 66 8.48 11.94 -3.74
C GLN A 66 7.53 13.11 -3.45
N PRO A 67 7.97 14.17 -2.73
CA PRO A 67 9.30 14.35 -2.15
C PRO A 67 9.55 13.45 -0.92
N ASP A 68 10.77 13.53 -0.37
CA ASP A 68 11.10 12.87 0.89
C ASP A 68 10.13 13.28 2.00
N THR A 69 9.82 12.32 2.87
CA THR A 69 8.98 12.51 4.04
C THR A 69 9.76 12.20 5.30
N ASP A 70 9.13 12.40 6.44
CA ASP A 70 9.69 12.00 7.71
C ASP A 70 9.81 10.48 7.85
N TYR A 71 9.29 9.63 6.94
CA TYR A 71 9.38 8.16 7.05
C TYR A 71 9.83 7.44 5.78
N LEU A 72 10.02 8.16 4.67
CA LEU A 72 10.52 7.63 3.41
C LEU A 72 11.46 8.64 2.78
N LYS A 73 12.66 8.19 2.39
CA LYS A 73 13.66 8.99 1.68
C LYS A 73 14.08 8.29 0.39
N SER A 74 14.09 9.01 -0.72
CA SER A 74 14.62 8.50 -1.98
C SER A 74 16.15 8.51 -1.94
N LEU A 75 16.78 7.41 -2.37
CA LEU A 75 18.24 7.27 -2.46
C LEU A 75 18.71 7.12 -3.92
N GLY A 76 17.81 7.39 -4.87
CA GLY A 76 18.10 7.34 -6.30
C GLY A 76 17.43 6.17 -7.02
N GLN A 77 17.48 6.26 -8.34
CA GLN A 77 16.87 5.31 -9.25
C GLN A 77 17.65 5.25 -10.56
N SER A 78 17.64 4.09 -11.19
CA SER A 78 18.22 3.87 -12.53
C SER A 78 17.31 2.95 -13.33
N TRP A 79 17.45 2.97 -14.65
CA TRP A 79 16.74 2.06 -15.53
C TRP A 79 17.61 1.63 -16.69
N SER A 80 17.31 0.45 -17.22
CA SER A 80 17.93 -0.13 -18.40
C SER A 80 16.88 -0.89 -19.21
N GLY A 81 17.18 -1.16 -20.49
CA GLY A 81 16.26 -1.85 -21.39
C GLY A 81 16.43 -1.37 -22.82
N ASN A 82 15.50 -1.79 -23.69
CA ASN A 82 15.47 -1.43 -25.11
C ASN A 82 14.44 -0.35 -25.44
N ALA A 83 13.96 0.40 -24.44
CA ALA A 83 13.01 1.49 -24.64
C ALA A 83 13.61 2.59 -25.52
N ALA A 84 12.92 2.97 -26.59
CA ALA A 84 13.33 4.06 -27.47
C ALA A 84 13.17 5.44 -26.81
N THR A 85 12.25 5.55 -25.84
CA THR A 85 12.04 6.78 -25.08
C THR A 85 11.79 6.43 -23.63
N THR A 86 12.48 7.12 -22.72
CA THR A 86 12.25 7.06 -21.29
C THR A 86 12.25 8.46 -20.68
N HIS A 87 11.32 8.73 -19.77
CA HIS A 87 11.32 9.93 -18.95
C HIS A 87 10.42 9.73 -17.73
N ILE A 88 10.59 10.57 -16.73
CA ILE A 88 9.73 10.56 -15.54
C ILE A 88 8.56 11.49 -15.79
N VAL A 89 7.36 10.99 -15.58
CA VAL A 89 6.13 11.79 -15.53
C VAL A 89 5.63 11.85 -14.09
N ARG A 90 4.88 12.89 -13.76
CA ARG A 90 4.14 12.99 -12.50
C ARG A 90 2.66 13.08 -12.79
N ASP A 91 1.87 12.34 -12.04
CA ASP A 91 0.42 12.51 -12.06
C ASP A 91 0.05 13.90 -11.52
N ASP A 92 -0.77 14.64 -12.26
CA ASP A 92 -1.13 16.02 -11.91
C ASP A 92 -1.97 16.09 -10.63
N LYS A 93 -2.77 15.05 -10.35
CA LYS A 93 -3.69 15.06 -9.21
C LYS A 93 -2.98 14.75 -7.90
N TYR A 94 -2.16 13.69 -7.85
CA TYR A 94 -1.56 13.15 -6.63
C TYR A 94 -0.04 13.27 -6.60
N GLY A 95 0.59 13.78 -7.66
CA GLY A 95 2.04 13.96 -7.73
C GLY A 95 2.84 12.66 -7.85
N ALA A 96 2.17 11.53 -8.10
CA ALA A 96 2.82 10.21 -8.16
C ALA A 96 3.87 10.19 -9.29
N ALA A 97 5.12 9.91 -8.93
CA ALA A 97 6.21 9.79 -9.89
C ALA A 97 6.19 8.43 -10.58
N ILE A 98 6.31 8.44 -11.90
CA ILE A 98 6.18 7.26 -12.75
C ILE A 98 7.25 7.30 -13.82
N LEU A 99 8.00 6.21 -14.00
CA LEU A 99 8.83 6.04 -15.20
C LEU A 99 7.92 5.67 -16.37
N TYR A 100 7.90 6.53 -17.38
CA TYR A 100 7.33 6.23 -18.68
C TYR A 100 8.41 5.61 -19.57
N ALA A 101 8.09 4.47 -20.19
CA ALA A 101 8.92 3.83 -21.20
C ALA A 101 8.09 3.50 -22.44
N ALA A 102 8.63 3.79 -23.63
CA ALA A 102 7.93 3.56 -24.89
C ALA A 102 8.83 2.95 -25.97
N TRP A 103 8.20 2.15 -26.83
CA TRP A 103 8.81 1.47 -27.95
C TRP A 103 8.00 1.69 -29.24
N PRO A 104 8.66 1.76 -30.40
CA PRO A 104 7.98 1.77 -31.69
C PRO A 104 7.26 0.44 -31.93
N ALA A 105 6.32 0.43 -32.88
CA ALA A 105 5.57 -0.78 -33.27
C ALA A 105 6.45 -1.92 -33.83
N THR A 106 7.69 -1.60 -34.21
CA THR A 106 8.66 -2.55 -34.74
C THR A 106 9.34 -3.38 -33.66
N GLU A 107 9.34 -2.93 -32.39
CA GLU A 107 9.93 -3.67 -31.29
C GLU A 107 9.11 -4.94 -31.01
N LYS A 108 9.80 -6.09 -30.95
CA LYS A 108 9.18 -7.40 -30.79
C LYS A 108 9.26 -7.92 -29.36
N ALA A 109 10.21 -7.44 -28.56
CA ALA A 109 10.37 -7.79 -27.15
C ALA A 109 10.59 -6.54 -26.29
N PRO A 110 9.57 -5.68 -26.10
CA PRO A 110 9.68 -4.51 -25.23
C PRO A 110 10.01 -4.93 -23.80
N ALA A 111 11.15 -4.47 -23.29
CA ALA A 111 11.62 -4.78 -21.95
C ALA A 111 12.29 -3.58 -21.29
N VAL A 112 11.92 -3.33 -20.03
CA VAL A 112 12.57 -2.33 -19.18
C VAL A 112 12.72 -2.87 -17.77
N GLN A 113 13.86 -2.57 -17.15
CA GLN A 113 14.13 -2.81 -15.75
C GLN A 113 14.39 -1.48 -15.06
N VAL A 114 13.77 -1.29 -13.90
CA VAL A 114 13.92 -0.12 -13.05
C VAL A 114 14.45 -0.57 -11.71
N THR A 115 15.58 -0.01 -11.30
CA THR A 115 16.14 -0.21 -9.97
C THR A 115 15.90 1.06 -9.16
N THR A 116 15.27 0.94 -8.01
CA THR A 116 15.00 2.06 -7.11
C THR A 116 15.59 1.76 -5.74
N ARG A 117 16.23 2.76 -5.13
CA ARG A 117 16.76 2.68 -3.78
C ARG A 117 16.07 3.72 -2.91
N PHE A 118 15.64 3.32 -1.73
CA PHE A 118 14.99 4.22 -0.78
C PHE A 118 15.21 3.71 0.64
N ALA A 119 15.14 4.62 1.60
CA ALA A 119 15.12 4.27 3.01
C ALA A 119 13.72 4.50 3.58
N THR A 120 13.26 3.59 4.44
CA THR A 120 12.06 3.79 5.24
C THR A 120 12.37 3.69 6.72
N ARG A 121 11.55 4.32 7.55
CA ARG A 121 11.55 4.05 8.99
C ARG A 121 10.12 3.83 9.46
N ASP A 122 9.95 3.01 10.49
CA ASP A 122 8.64 2.68 11.02
C ASP A 122 8.03 3.92 11.71
N ARG A 123 6.71 4.10 11.53
CA ARG A 123 5.93 5.09 12.28
C ARG A 123 4.93 4.35 13.15
N MET A 124 4.98 4.63 14.45
CA MET A 124 3.99 4.14 15.40
C MET A 124 3.26 5.35 15.99
N VAL A 125 1.93 5.35 15.87
CA VAL A 125 1.06 6.36 16.47
C VAL A 125 0.05 5.63 17.35
N ASP A 126 -0.02 6.02 18.62
CA ASP A 126 -1.09 5.54 19.50
C ASP A 126 -2.40 6.26 19.13
N VAL A 127 -3.17 5.65 18.24
CA VAL A 127 -4.45 6.18 17.77
C VAL A 127 -5.54 6.16 18.85
N ALA A 128 -5.36 5.45 19.96
CA ALA A 128 -6.29 5.47 21.10
C ALA A 128 -6.04 6.69 22.01
N LYS A 129 -4.87 7.32 21.89
CA LYS A 129 -4.51 8.56 22.58
C LYS A 129 -4.04 9.58 21.54
N PRO A 130 -4.96 10.06 20.68
CA PRO A 130 -4.61 11.15 19.77
C PRO A 130 -4.06 12.29 20.63
N GLY A 131 -2.80 12.68 20.39
CA GLY A 131 -2.13 13.73 21.16
C GLY A 131 -3.00 14.99 21.22
N GLY A 132 -2.86 15.76 22.30
CA GLY A 132 -3.70 16.94 22.51
C GLY A 132 -3.54 17.96 21.37
N ASN A 133 -4.60 18.14 20.60
CA ASN A 133 -4.79 19.19 19.59
C ASN A 133 -3.80 19.16 18.41
N PRO A 134 -3.86 18.13 17.53
CA PRO A 134 -3.06 18.14 16.31
C PRO A 134 -3.41 19.36 15.45
N THR A 135 -2.41 19.98 14.82
CA THR A 135 -2.65 21.02 13.82
C THR A 135 -3.60 20.45 12.76
N PRO A 136 -4.77 21.07 12.53
CA PRO A 136 -5.69 20.61 11.51
C PRO A 136 -5.01 20.64 10.14
N GLU A 137 -5.15 19.55 9.39
CA GLU A 137 -4.74 19.51 7.98
C GLU A 137 -5.59 20.49 7.16
N ASP A 138 -5.01 21.01 6.07
CA ASP A 138 -5.75 21.90 5.18
C ASP A 138 -6.97 21.20 4.58
N ARG A 139 -8.09 21.92 4.49
CA ARG A 139 -9.35 21.41 3.94
C ARG A 139 -9.20 21.01 2.48
N SER A 140 -8.38 21.72 1.71
CA SER A 140 -8.17 21.39 0.30
C SER A 140 -7.49 20.03 0.16
N THR A 141 -6.44 19.78 0.96
CA THR A 141 -5.78 18.48 1.11
C THR A 141 -6.77 17.39 1.50
N LEU A 142 -7.57 17.61 2.55
CA LEU A 142 -8.55 16.62 3.01
C LEU A 142 -9.60 16.30 1.93
N ASN A 143 -10.09 17.30 1.21
CA ASN A 143 -11.09 17.09 0.15
C ASN A 143 -10.51 16.23 -0.99
N GLN A 144 -9.27 16.53 -1.42
CA GLN A 144 -8.59 15.76 -2.47
C GLN A 144 -8.54 14.25 -2.18
N TYR A 145 -8.31 13.86 -0.91
CA TYR A 145 -8.23 12.46 -0.49
C TYR A 145 -9.57 11.86 -0.03
N ARG A 146 -10.62 12.68 0.12
CA ARG A 146 -12.00 12.23 0.41
C ARG A 146 -12.85 12.05 -0.84
N ASP A 147 -12.40 12.60 -1.96
CA ASP A 147 -13.08 12.49 -3.25
C ASP A 147 -13.13 11.06 -3.77
N SER A 148 -14.23 10.71 -4.41
CA SER A 148 -14.34 9.45 -5.14
C SER A 148 -13.37 9.40 -6.33
N THR A 149 -12.94 8.19 -6.69
CA THR A 149 -12.30 7.92 -7.98
C THR A 149 -13.20 7.04 -8.84
N LYS A 150 -12.84 6.88 -10.12
CA LYS A 150 -13.54 5.96 -11.03
C LYS A 150 -13.66 4.53 -10.48
N LEU A 151 -12.63 4.07 -9.75
CA LEU A 151 -12.55 2.71 -9.21
C LEU A 151 -12.90 2.62 -7.71
N ILE A 152 -12.89 3.73 -6.99
CA ILE A 152 -13.22 3.81 -5.56
C ILE A 152 -14.32 4.86 -5.40
N ARG A 153 -15.57 4.41 -5.50
CA ARG A 153 -16.74 5.27 -5.32
C ARG A 153 -17.06 5.47 -3.85
N THR A 154 -17.56 6.64 -3.48
CA THR A 154 -17.95 7.00 -2.11
C THR A 154 -19.46 7.28 -1.96
N ASP A 155 -20.25 6.89 -2.98
CA ASP A 155 -21.69 7.14 -3.09
C ASP A 155 -22.51 5.83 -3.16
N GLY A 156 -23.82 5.97 -3.37
CA GLY A 156 -24.73 4.86 -3.61
C GLY A 156 -24.65 3.74 -2.56
N ILE A 157 -24.46 2.50 -3.04
CA ILE A 157 -24.34 1.32 -2.16
C ILE A 157 -23.09 1.38 -1.28
N VAL A 158 -21.99 2.01 -1.71
CA VAL A 158 -20.78 2.12 -0.89
C VAL A 158 -21.07 3.01 0.31
N LYS A 159 -21.69 4.17 0.09
CA LYS A 159 -22.12 5.06 1.18
C LYS A 159 -23.09 4.37 2.14
N LYS A 160 -24.12 3.71 1.60
CA LYS A 160 -25.13 3.02 2.43
C LYS A 160 -24.49 1.95 3.31
N THR A 161 -23.60 1.13 2.74
CA THR A 161 -22.91 0.07 3.48
C THR A 161 -21.95 0.67 4.52
N ALA A 162 -21.16 1.69 4.17
CA ALA A 162 -20.27 2.36 5.12
C ALA A 162 -21.05 2.95 6.32
N GLN A 163 -22.21 3.57 6.07
CA GLN A 163 -23.08 4.10 7.13
C GLN A 163 -23.66 3.00 8.03
N GLN A 164 -23.95 1.81 7.47
CA GLN A 164 -24.43 0.67 8.26
C GLN A 164 -23.31 0.10 9.14
N ILE A 165 -22.10 -0.05 8.59
CA ILE A 165 -20.93 -0.56 9.32
C ILE A 165 -20.53 0.37 10.47
N THR A 166 -20.55 1.68 10.22
CA THR A 166 -20.11 2.70 11.18
C THR A 166 -21.21 3.14 12.15
N LYS A 167 -22.38 2.50 12.11
CA LYS A 167 -23.53 2.87 12.95
C LYS A 167 -23.19 2.62 14.43
N GLY A 168 -23.23 3.69 15.23
CA GLY A 168 -22.94 3.63 16.66
C GLY A 168 -21.46 3.67 17.02
N ALA A 169 -20.55 3.85 16.05
CA ALA A 169 -19.13 4.10 16.30
C ALA A 169 -18.86 5.61 16.44
N ASP A 170 -18.11 5.98 17.46
CA ASP A 170 -17.81 7.37 17.81
C ASP A 170 -16.39 7.76 17.38
N GLY A 171 -16.27 8.96 16.79
CA GLY A 171 -15.00 9.45 16.25
C GLY A 171 -14.49 8.70 15.02
N ASP A 172 -13.33 9.11 14.52
CA ASP A 172 -12.79 8.59 13.26
C ASP A 172 -12.10 7.23 13.40
N VAL A 173 -11.45 6.99 14.54
CA VAL A 173 -10.69 5.75 14.81
C VAL A 173 -11.61 4.54 14.90
N GLU A 174 -12.73 4.64 15.63
CA GLU A 174 -13.69 3.55 15.75
C GLU A 174 -14.37 3.25 14.42
N LYS A 175 -14.74 4.31 13.67
CA LYS A 175 -15.33 4.15 12.33
C LYS A 175 -14.37 3.50 11.34
N ALA A 176 -13.11 3.93 11.32
CA ALA A 176 -12.08 3.33 10.47
C ALA A 176 -11.85 1.85 10.83
N ARG A 177 -11.83 1.52 12.13
CA ARG A 177 -11.71 0.13 12.60
C ARG A 177 -12.90 -0.72 12.18
N ALA A 178 -14.13 -0.22 12.37
CA ALA A 178 -15.34 -0.94 11.95
C ALA A 178 -15.35 -1.23 10.44
N ILE A 179 -14.90 -0.27 9.62
CA ILE A 179 -14.74 -0.47 8.16
C ILE A 179 -13.68 -1.53 7.85
N TYR A 180 -12.55 -1.53 8.56
CA TYR A 180 -11.47 -2.50 8.36
C TYR A 180 -11.86 -3.93 8.75
N GLU A 181 -12.66 -4.10 9.81
CA GLU A 181 -13.05 -5.41 10.34
C GLU A 181 -14.20 -6.11 9.58
N TRP A 182 -14.91 -5.39 8.71
CA TRP A 182 -16.06 -5.90 7.94
C TRP A 182 -15.67 -6.78 6.72
#